data_AF-A0A1G4WX56-F1
#
_entry.id   AF-A0A1G4WX56-F1
#
_cell.length_a   1.000
_cell.length_b   1.000
_cell.length_c   1.000
_cell.angle_alpha   90.00
_cell.angle_beta   90.00
_cell.angle_gamma   90.00
#
_symmetry.space_group_name_H-M   'P 1'
#
loop_
_entity.id
_entity.type
_entity.pdbx_description
1 polymer ?
#
loop_
_entity_poly.entity_id
_entity_poly.type
_entity_poly.pdbx_seq_one_letter_code
_entity_poly.pdbx_strand_id
1 'polypeptide(L)'
;MMTNTVLCDAQVTPDGAVVVIEDVGARGVPGIYAHKAMGCVLTPPRPVHAIWVHTMSMFDGELLGHQVRVRVLVGTDTRGLGRPVYQGELTVASGVLAIGEARNPDRQLLFGIPTTLRVTVLVETADEVIHFSDPPADYPVSGPTDVTVLIEDNPGFTHAVSNTVLRRQWWLRWPAIRRKLHRSSRPSVPLRRKDRCAHSGFTAVCTADVPGGRAVPGTEIPKGPAAAAR
;
A
#
# COMPACT_ATOMS: atom_id res chain seq x y z
N MET A 1 9.40 7.59 32.29
CA MET A 1 8.79 7.12 31.02
C MET A 1 8.79 8.30 30.08
N MET A 2 9.46 8.22 28.94
CA MET A 2 9.37 9.27 27.92
C MET A 2 8.09 9.04 27.13
N THR A 3 7.18 10.00 27.19
CA THR A 3 5.95 10.00 26.39
C THR A 3 6.28 10.44 24.97
N ASN A 4 5.79 9.71 23.97
CA ASN A 4 5.96 10.12 22.58
C ASN A 4 5.20 11.42 22.29
N THR A 5 5.78 12.29 21.46
CA THR A 5 5.13 13.52 20.97
C THR A 5 4.51 13.27 19.60
N VAL A 6 3.26 13.68 19.39
CA VAL A 6 2.55 13.52 18.11
C VAL A 6 2.90 14.68 17.18
N LEU A 7 3.44 14.38 15.99
CA LEU A 7 3.62 15.36 14.91
C LEU A 7 2.46 15.34 13.90
N CYS A 8 1.88 14.16 13.66
CA CYS A 8 0.77 13.95 12.74
C CYS A 8 -0.17 12.87 13.29
N ASP A 9 -1.47 13.08 13.14
CA ASP A 9 -2.51 12.05 13.30
C ASP A 9 -3.60 12.35 12.27
N ALA A 10 -3.64 11.57 11.20
CA ALA A 10 -4.47 11.85 10.03
C ALA A 10 -5.03 10.57 9.40
N GLN A 11 -6.10 10.74 8.64
CA GLN A 11 -6.66 9.72 7.76
C GLN A 11 -6.04 9.90 6.38
N VAL A 12 -5.40 8.85 5.85
CA VAL A 12 -4.68 8.88 4.56
C VAL A 12 -5.22 7.78 3.67
N THR A 13 -5.63 8.17 2.47
CA THR A 13 -6.12 7.28 1.42
C THR A 13 -4.94 6.47 0.90
N PRO A 14 -4.97 5.14 0.99
CA PRO A 14 -3.91 4.30 0.44
C PRO A 14 -4.02 4.28 -1.10
N ASP A 15 -2.88 4.26 -1.79
CA ASP A 15 -2.83 4.01 -3.25
C ASP A 15 -2.36 2.57 -3.48
N GLY A 16 -3.14 1.76 -4.19
CA GLY A 16 -2.81 0.35 -4.40
C GLY A 16 -2.59 -0.46 -3.12
N ALA A 17 -3.36 -0.16 -2.05
CA ALA A 17 -3.21 -0.72 -0.70
C ALA A 17 -1.90 -0.32 0.01
N VAL A 18 -1.27 0.77 -0.40
CA VAL A 18 -0.01 1.27 0.17
C VAL A 18 -0.19 2.70 0.70
N VAL A 19 0.36 2.94 1.89
CA VAL A 19 0.68 4.29 2.38
C VAL A 19 2.18 4.54 2.17
N VAL A 20 2.50 5.64 1.49
CA VAL A 20 3.88 6.05 1.22
C VAL A 20 4.38 7.00 2.31
N ILE A 21 5.60 6.76 2.81
CA ILE A 21 6.34 7.66 3.70
C ILE A 21 7.63 8.02 2.97
N GLU A 22 7.80 9.27 2.55
CA GLU A 22 8.90 9.63 1.66
C GLU A 22 9.46 11.04 1.88
N ASP A 23 10.68 11.25 1.42
CA ASP A 23 11.19 12.57 1.10
C ASP A 23 10.48 13.11 -0.15
N VAL A 24 9.88 14.31 -0.09
CA VAL A 24 9.25 14.93 -1.28
C VAL A 24 10.25 15.10 -2.43
N GLY A 25 11.54 15.26 -2.11
CA GLY A 25 12.63 15.35 -3.08
C GLY A 25 12.94 14.04 -3.82
N ALA A 26 12.43 12.89 -3.36
CA ALA A 26 12.79 11.56 -3.89
C ALA A 26 12.31 11.31 -5.32
N ARG A 27 11.23 11.98 -5.79
CA ARG A 27 10.76 11.99 -7.19
C ARG A 27 10.75 10.61 -7.89
N GLY A 28 10.27 9.56 -7.24
CA GLY A 28 10.17 8.22 -7.82
C GLY A 28 11.42 7.34 -7.66
N VAL A 29 12.35 7.70 -6.77
CA VAL A 29 13.37 6.76 -6.26
C VAL A 29 12.67 5.53 -5.68
N PRO A 30 13.11 4.30 -6.03
CA PRO A 30 12.53 3.08 -5.48
C PRO A 30 12.53 3.08 -3.95
N GLY A 31 11.37 2.83 -3.36
CA GLY A 31 11.21 2.71 -1.92
C GLY A 31 11.42 1.29 -1.41
N ILE A 32 11.44 1.15 -0.08
CA ILE A 32 11.39 -0.15 0.58
C ILE A 32 9.93 -0.55 0.79
N TYR A 33 9.53 -1.70 0.25
CA TYR A 33 8.22 -2.26 0.52
C TYR A 33 8.20 -2.96 1.89
N ALA A 34 7.40 -2.42 2.82
CA ALA A 34 7.24 -2.92 4.17
C ALA A 34 5.88 -3.62 4.32
N HIS A 35 5.93 -4.93 4.54
CA HIS A 35 4.73 -5.76 4.61
C HIS A 35 4.79 -6.73 5.78
N LYS A 36 3.72 -6.77 6.60
CA LYS A 36 3.65 -7.61 7.81
C LYS A 36 4.03 -9.08 7.57
N ALA A 37 3.57 -9.68 6.47
CA ALA A 37 3.89 -11.07 6.12
C ALA A 37 5.35 -11.32 5.69
N MET A 38 6.10 -10.26 5.34
CA MET A 38 7.53 -10.36 5.01
C MET A 38 8.43 -10.20 6.25
N GLY A 39 7.83 -9.94 7.41
CA GLY A 39 8.57 -9.60 8.63
C GLY A 39 9.04 -8.14 8.66
N CYS A 40 9.84 -7.80 9.68
CA CYS A 40 10.40 -6.45 9.83
C CYS A 40 11.68 -6.31 9.03
N VAL A 41 11.76 -5.27 8.19
CA VAL A 41 13.00 -4.91 7.48
C VAL A 41 13.93 -4.18 8.46
N LEU A 42 15.08 -4.79 8.79
CA LEU A 42 16.05 -4.25 9.76
C LEU A 42 17.31 -3.63 9.11
N THR A 43 17.65 -4.03 7.88
CA THR A 43 18.88 -3.62 7.17
C THR A 43 18.59 -3.28 5.72
N PRO A 44 17.84 -2.20 5.45
CA PRO A 44 17.56 -1.80 4.08
C PRO A 44 18.82 -1.26 3.40
N PRO A 45 18.92 -1.37 2.06
CA PRO A 45 19.95 -0.68 1.29
C PRO A 45 19.88 0.83 1.53
N ARG A 46 21.03 1.48 1.68
CA ARG A 46 21.13 2.91 1.97
C ARG A 46 21.62 3.68 0.73
N PRO A 47 21.13 4.91 0.48
CA PRO A 47 20.11 5.63 1.26
C PRO A 47 18.68 5.17 0.91
N VAL A 48 17.80 5.12 1.91
CA VAL A 48 16.35 4.93 1.72
C VAL A 48 15.68 6.30 1.70
N HIS A 49 14.94 6.61 0.65
CA HIS A 49 14.20 7.87 0.51
C HIS A 49 12.68 7.72 0.58
N ALA A 50 12.18 6.49 0.49
CA ALA A 50 10.76 6.17 0.55
C ALA A 50 10.53 4.80 1.19
N ILE A 51 9.45 4.68 1.95
CA ILE A 51 8.96 3.43 2.53
C ILE A 51 7.51 3.27 2.08
N TRP A 52 7.20 2.12 1.48
CA TRP A 52 5.90 1.76 0.96
C TRP A 52 5.26 0.75 1.91
N VAL A 53 4.36 1.21 2.76
CA VAL A 53 3.76 0.40 3.82
C VAL A 53 2.48 -0.25 3.30
N HIS A 54 2.42 -1.58 3.32
CA HIS A 54 1.20 -2.29 2.97
C HIS A 54 0.11 -2.12 4.04
N THR A 55 -1.10 -1.80 3.59
CA THR A 55 -2.27 -1.42 4.38
C THR A 55 -3.54 -2.06 3.80
N MET A 56 -4.71 -1.75 4.35
CA MET A 56 -5.97 -2.03 3.67
C MET A 56 -6.06 -1.30 2.32
N SER A 57 -6.90 -1.80 1.42
CA SER A 57 -7.13 -1.15 0.12
C SER A 57 -7.95 0.14 0.24
N MET A 58 -7.91 1.01 -0.77
CA MET A 58 -8.80 2.17 -0.81
C MET A 58 -10.27 1.77 -0.86
N PHE A 59 -10.57 0.61 -1.47
CA PHE A 59 -11.93 0.10 -1.58
C PHE A 59 -12.45 -0.37 -0.22
N ASP A 60 -11.60 -0.99 0.59
CA ASP A 60 -11.93 -1.37 1.97
C ASP A 60 -12.28 -0.11 2.77
N GLY A 61 -11.46 0.95 2.64
CA GLY A 61 -11.72 2.22 3.29
C GLY A 61 -13.02 2.89 2.83
N GLU A 62 -13.34 2.81 1.54
CA GLU A 62 -14.63 3.30 1.01
C GLU A 62 -15.82 2.52 1.59
N LEU A 63 -15.69 1.21 1.77
CA LEU A 63 -16.73 0.33 2.31
C LEU A 63 -16.90 0.50 3.82
N LEU A 64 -15.81 0.70 4.57
CA LEU A 64 -15.82 0.95 6.01
C LEU A 64 -16.19 2.39 6.38
N GLY A 65 -15.99 3.34 5.46
CA GLY A 65 -16.27 4.75 5.69
C GLY A 65 -15.14 5.54 6.37
N HIS A 66 -13.94 4.98 6.46
CA HIS A 66 -12.73 5.65 6.91
C HIS A 66 -11.50 5.18 6.13
N GLN A 67 -10.40 5.92 6.21
CA GLN A 67 -9.16 5.60 5.51
C GLN A 67 -8.17 4.95 6.48
N VAL A 68 -6.91 4.79 6.06
CA VAL A 68 -5.85 4.33 6.95
C VAL A 68 -5.52 5.45 7.92
N ARG A 69 -5.52 5.16 9.22
CA ARG A 69 -5.04 6.11 10.21
C ARG A 69 -3.51 6.09 10.22
N VAL A 70 -2.89 7.24 10.02
CA VAL A 70 -1.44 7.39 10.08
C VAL A 70 -1.04 8.35 11.18
N ARG A 71 -0.21 7.87 12.10
CA ARG A 71 0.40 8.67 13.17
C ARG A 71 1.90 8.82 12.94
N VAL A 72 2.41 10.04 13.02
CA VAL A 72 3.86 10.31 13.06
C VAL A 72 4.19 10.80 14.45
N LEU A 73 5.06 10.08 15.14
CA LEU A 73 5.42 10.28 16.53
C LEU A 73 6.93 10.53 16.66
N VAL A 74 7.32 11.26 17.70
CA VAL A 74 8.71 11.43 18.12
C VAL A 74 8.89 10.78 19.48
N GLY A 75 9.90 9.92 19.61
CA GLY A 75 10.26 9.26 20.85
C GLY A 75 10.68 7.80 20.63
N THR A 76 10.74 7.04 21.72
CA THR A 76 11.26 5.66 21.75
C THR A 76 10.26 4.64 22.27
N ASP A 77 9.10 5.06 22.80
CA ASP A 77 8.13 4.12 23.37
C ASP A 77 7.33 3.43 22.26
N THR A 78 7.48 2.13 22.10
CA THR A 78 6.76 1.34 21.08
C THR A 78 5.53 0.62 21.64
N ARG A 79 5.27 0.73 22.94
CA ARG A 79 4.19 -0.03 23.60
C ARG A 79 2.83 0.40 23.05
N GLY A 80 2.06 -0.58 22.56
CA GLY A 80 0.71 -0.35 22.03
C GLY A 80 0.66 0.37 20.68
N LEU A 81 1.77 0.44 19.93
CA LEU A 81 1.82 1.08 18.60
C LEU A 81 1.66 0.10 17.42
N GLY A 82 1.41 -1.18 17.70
CA GLY A 82 1.31 -2.25 16.70
C GLY A 82 2.58 -3.07 16.54
N ARG A 83 2.71 -3.75 15.40
CA ARG A 83 3.85 -4.63 15.07
C ARG A 83 4.82 -3.93 14.11
N PRO A 84 6.14 -3.97 14.35
CA PRO A 84 7.11 -3.33 13.47
C PRO A 84 7.20 -4.08 12.12
N VAL A 85 7.21 -3.32 11.04
CA VAL A 85 7.41 -3.80 9.64
C VAL A 85 8.65 -3.19 8.99
N TYR A 86 9.18 -2.11 9.55
CA TYR A 86 10.43 -1.49 9.13
C TYR A 86 11.11 -0.88 10.34
N GLN A 87 12.43 -1.04 10.45
CA GLN A 87 13.27 -0.34 11.41
C GLN A 87 14.59 -0.01 10.74
N GLY A 88 14.90 1.27 10.62
CA GLY A 88 16.08 1.70 9.88
C GLY A 88 16.19 3.20 9.73
N GLU A 89 16.94 3.63 8.73
CA GLU A 89 17.14 5.04 8.42
C GLU A 89 16.24 5.47 7.26
N LEU A 90 15.71 6.69 7.29
CA LEU A 90 15.00 7.34 6.20
C LEU A 90 15.67 8.69 5.93
N THR A 91 16.19 8.87 4.72
CA THR A 91 16.88 10.09 4.30
C THR A 91 15.88 11.08 3.74
N VAL A 92 15.67 12.20 4.45
CA VAL A 92 14.81 13.32 4.06
C VAL A 92 15.69 14.48 3.61
N ALA A 93 16.28 14.36 2.42
CA ALA A 93 17.26 15.31 1.91
C ALA A 93 16.64 16.66 1.52
N SER A 94 15.35 16.71 1.19
CA SER A 94 14.67 17.99 0.95
C SER A 94 14.29 18.76 2.22
N GLY A 95 14.33 18.10 3.39
CA GLY A 95 13.75 18.63 4.63
C GLY A 95 12.21 18.56 4.67
N VAL A 96 11.55 17.93 3.69
CA VAL A 96 10.10 17.76 3.66
C VAL A 96 9.75 16.27 3.65
N LEU A 97 9.24 15.78 4.79
CA LEU A 97 8.72 14.43 4.95
C LEU A 97 7.24 14.42 4.55
N ALA A 98 6.87 13.53 3.63
CA ALA A 98 5.51 13.34 3.18
C ALA A 98 4.94 12.00 3.64
N ILE A 99 3.66 12.02 3.98
CA ILE A 99 2.84 10.86 4.30
C ILE A 99 1.67 10.81 3.32
N GLY A 100 1.55 9.70 2.59
CA GLY A 100 0.60 9.53 1.50
C GLY A 100 1.20 9.84 0.13
N GLU A 101 0.56 9.29 -0.90
CA GLU A 101 0.98 9.43 -2.30
C GLU A 101 0.91 10.90 -2.79
N ALA A 102 1.80 11.30 -3.70
CA ALA A 102 1.94 12.68 -4.14
C ALA A 102 0.66 13.28 -4.74
N ARG A 103 -0.19 12.44 -5.33
CA ARG A 103 -1.45 12.83 -5.97
C ARG A 103 -2.63 12.89 -5.00
N ASN A 104 -2.46 12.37 -3.77
CA ASN A 104 -3.54 12.27 -2.82
C ASN A 104 -3.77 13.61 -2.10
N PRO A 105 -5.02 14.11 -2.02
CA PRO A 105 -5.34 15.40 -1.42
C PRO A 105 -5.24 15.41 0.10
N ASP A 106 -5.24 14.23 0.73
CA ASP A 106 -5.05 14.03 2.16
C ASP A 106 -3.58 13.73 2.53
N ARG A 107 -2.66 13.87 1.56
CA ARG A 107 -1.21 13.81 1.81
C ARG A 107 -0.82 14.81 2.88
N GLN A 108 -0.05 14.39 3.86
CA GLN A 108 0.45 15.23 4.94
C GLN A 108 1.92 15.57 4.71
N LEU A 109 2.30 16.81 4.97
CA LEU A 109 3.67 17.31 4.82
C LEU A 109 4.19 17.80 6.16
N LEU A 110 5.35 17.31 6.57
CA LEU A 110 6.09 17.76 7.75
C LEU A 110 7.37 18.45 7.28
N PHE A 111 7.58 19.69 7.73
CA PHE A 111 8.72 20.51 7.32
C PHE A 111 9.77 20.52 8.44
N GLY A 112 11.02 20.28 8.08
CA GLY A 112 12.16 20.26 8.99
C GLY A 112 13.45 20.59 8.28
N ILE A 113 14.57 20.24 8.91
CA ILE A 113 15.91 20.41 8.34
C ILE A 113 16.27 19.15 7.55
N PRO A 114 16.90 19.26 6.36
CA PRO A 114 17.46 18.12 5.63
C PRO A 114 18.31 17.22 6.53
N THR A 115 17.98 15.92 6.57
CA THR A 115 18.58 15.00 7.53
C THR A 115 18.27 13.53 7.22
N THR A 116 18.94 12.62 7.95
CA THR A 116 18.59 11.21 7.99
C THR A 116 17.95 10.88 9.33
N LEU A 117 16.72 10.37 9.29
CA LEU A 117 15.93 10.00 10.45
C LEU A 117 16.12 8.53 10.78
N ARG A 118 16.28 8.19 12.06
CA ARG A 118 16.08 6.82 12.52
C ARG A 118 14.58 6.61 12.79
N VAL A 119 13.99 5.69 12.04
CA VAL A 119 12.53 5.46 12.05
C VAL A 119 12.18 4.00 12.30
N THR A 120 11.10 3.79 13.04
CA THR A 120 10.40 2.51 13.16
C THR A 120 8.99 2.68 12.60
N VAL A 121 8.61 1.87 11.61
CA VAL A 121 7.24 1.82 11.10
C VAL A 121 6.55 0.62 11.70
N LEU A 122 5.44 0.88 12.39
CA LEU A 122 4.60 -0.14 13.01
C LEU A 122 3.22 -0.13 12.36
N VAL A 123 2.61 -1.30 12.28
CA VAL A 123 1.26 -1.46 11.73
C VAL A 123 0.37 -2.24 12.68
N GLU A 124 -0.90 -1.89 12.70
CA GLU A 124 -1.94 -2.58 13.45
C GLU A 124 -3.15 -2.83 12.54
N THR A 125 -3.77 -4.00 12.71
CA THR A 125 -4.95 -4.39 11.97
C THR A 125 -6.09 -4.38 12.99
N ALA A 126 -7.04 -3.47 12.82
CA ALA A 126 -8.29 -3.55 13.56
C ALA A 126 -9.05 -4.82 13.14
N ASP A 127 -9.76 -5.44 14.08
CA ASP A 127 -10.65 -6.57 13.82
C ASP A 127 -11.95 -6.07 13.14
N GLU A 128 -11.79 -5.46 11.97
CA GLU A 128 -12.86 -4.89 11.15
C GLU A 128 -13.28 -5.87 10.05
N VAL A 129 -14.59 -5.90 9.79
CA VAL A 129 -15.21 -6.79 8.80
C VAL A 129 -16.11 -5.95 7.91
N ILE A 130 -16.00 -6.17 6.61
CA ILE A 130 -16.84 -5.56 5.59
C ILE A 130 -18.06 -6.47 5.39
N HIS A 131 -19.25 -5.90 5.59
CA HIS A 131 -20.53 -6.59 5.47
C HIS A 131 -21.24 -6.24 4.17
N PHE A 132 -21.48 -7.23 3.32
CA PHE A 132 -22.32 -7.12 2.14
C PHE A 132 -23.72 -7.65 2.45
N SER A 133 -24.76 -6.96 1.95
CA SER A 133 -26.15 -7.37 2.16
C SER A 133 -26.75 -8.14 0.97
N ASP A 134 -26.13 -8.08 -0.21
CA ASP A 134 -26.65 -8.71 -1.44
C ASP A 134 -25.51 -9.01 -2.46
N PRO A 135 -25.06 -10.28 -2.58
CA PRO A 135 -25.38 -11.39 -1.68
C PRO A 135 -24.83 -11.14 -0.27
N PRO A 136 -25.47 -11.68 0.80
CA PRO A 136 -24.92 -11.61 2.14
C PRO A 136 -23.55 -12.26 2.23
N ALA A 137 -22.53 -11.49 2.62
CA ALA A 137 -21.17 -11.99 2.77
C ALA A 137 -20.34 -11.06 3.66
N ASP A 138 -19.44 -11.65 4.43
CA ASP A 138 -18.53 -10.95 5.33
C ASP A 138 -17.09 -11.21 4.88
N TYR A 139 -16.32 -10.14 4.71
CA TYR A 139 -14.91 -10.23 4.34
C TYR A 139 -14.05 -9.46 5.34
N PRO A 140 -12.94 -10.03 5.83
CA PRO A 140 -12.01 -9.26 6.63
C PRO A 140 -11.35 -8.16 5.79
N VAL A 141 -10.95 -7.08 6.44
CA VAL A 141 -10.11 -6.06 5.80
C VAL A 141 -8.82 -6.67 5.23
N SER A 142 -8.40 -6.18 4.08
CA SER A 142 -7.30 -6.74 3.30
C SER A 142 -5.93 -6.56 3.96
N GLY A 143 -5.82 -5.66 4.94
CA GLY A 143 -4.55 -5.33 5.56
C GLY A 143 -4.69 -4.41 6.78
N PRO A 144 -3.55 -3.93 7.30
CA PRO A 144 -3.53 -2.98 8.42
C PRO A 144 -4.32 -1.71 8.16
N THR A 145 -5.05 -1.26 9.19
CA THR A 145 -5.87 -0.04 9.22
C THR A 145 -5.13 1.13 9.85
N ASP A 146 -4.08 0.84 10.61
CA ASP A 146 -3.29 1.82 11.35
C ASP A 146 -1.80 1.68 11.00
N VAL A 147 -1.17 2.82 10.73
CA VAL A 147 0.28 2.96 10.52
C VAL A 147 0.83 3.97 11.51
N THR A 148 1.87 3.59 12.25
CA THR A 148 2.60 4.48 13.14
C THR A 148 4.04 4.60 12.69
N VAL A 149 4.49 5.82 12.43
CA VAL A 149 5.88 6.16 12.13
C VAL A 149 6.49 6.77 13.38
N LEU A 150 7.39 6.03 14.04
CA LEU A 150 8.11 6.50 15.21
C LEU A 150 9.49 7.00 14.79
N ILE A 151 9.73 8.29 14.96
CA ILE A 151 11.02 8.95 14.76
C ILE A 151 11.74 9.01 16.10
N GLU A 152 12.94 8.44 16.20
CA GLU A 152 13.65 8.32 17.48
C GLU A 152 13.98 9.69 18.09
N ASP A 153 14.60 10.56 17.28
CA ASP A 153 14.98 11.93 17.66
C ASP A 153 14.47 12.91 16.60
N ASN A 154 13.80 13.99 17.01
CA ASN A 154 13.26 14.98 16.09
C ASN A 154 14.30 16.07 15.74
N PRO A 155 14.79 16.16 14.48
CA PRO A 155 15.71 17.20 14.05
C PRO A 155 15.02 18.55 13.72
N GLY A 156 13.82 18.79 14.23
CA GLY A 156 13.07 20.04 14.04
C GLY A 156 11.91 19.97 13.04
N PHE A 157 11.39 18.78 12.75
CA PHE A 157 10.15 18.63 11.99
C PHE A 157 8.96 19.24 12.75
N THR A 158 8.15 20.02 12.03
CA THR A 158 6.92 20.63 12.50
C THR A 158 5.77 19.62 12.58
N HIS A 159 4.63 20.06 13.14
CA HIS A 159 3.36 19.39 12.92
C HIS A 159 3.01 19.32 11.43
N ALA A 160 2.27 18.29 11.06
CA ALA A 160 1.81 18.09 9.69
C ALA A 160 0.90 19.21 9.20
N VAL A 161 1.09 19.58 7.93
CA VAL A 161 0.20 20.44 7.16
C VAL A 161 -0.33 19.63 5.98
N SER A 162 -1.65 19.62 5.78
CA SER A 162 -2.25 18.90 4.66
C SER A 162 -1.89 19.55 3.32
N ASN A 163 -1.63 18.72 2.32
CA ASN A 163 -1.27 19.15 0.99
C ASN A 163 -2.43 19.91 0.34
N THR A 164 -2.22 21.19 0.04
CA THR A 164 -3.27 22.10 -0.45
C THR A 164 -3.48 22.04 -1.97
N VAL A 165 -3.03 20.97 -2.65
CA VAL A 165 -3.28 20.81 -4.09
C VAL A 165 -4.79 20.89 -4.31
N LEU A 166 -5.17 22.01 -4.93
CA LEU A 166 -6.52 22.57 -5.02
C LEU A 166 -7.62 21.50 -5.08
N ARG A 167 -8.56 21.59 -4.13
CA ARG A 167 -9.90 20.98 -4.17
C ARG A 167 -10.58 21.24 -5.54
N ARG A 168 -10.24 20.50 -6.59
CA ARG A 168 -11.10 20.34 -7.78
C ARG A 168 -12.11 19.24 -7.47
N GLN A 169 -12.98 19.49 -6.49
CA GLN A 169 -14.04 18.58 -6.04
C GLN A 169 -15.30 18.66 -6.91
N TRP A 170 -15.19 18.75 -8.23
CA TRP A 170 -16.40 18.80 -9.07
C TRP A 170 -17.01 17.41 -9.33
N TRP A 171 -16.21 16.34 -9.21
CA TRP A 171 -16.65 14.94 -9.38
C TRP A 171 -17.11 14.27 -8.07
N LEU A 172 -16.65 14.71 -6.90
CA LEU A 172 -17.11 14.16 -5.60
C LEU A 172 -18.54 14.61 -5.22
N ARG A 173 -19.17 15.49 -6.01
CA ARG A 173 -20.60 15.84 -5.91
C ARG A 173 -21.53 14.96 -6.76
N TRP A 174 -21.01 13.98 -7.51
CA TRP A 174 -21.81 13.15 -8.40
C TRP A 174 -22.73 12.09 -7.74
N PRO A 175 -22.52 11.62 -6.49
CA PRO A 175 -23.46 10.66 -5.89
C PRO A 175 -24.82 11.28 -5.48
N ALA A 176 -24.90 12.62 -5.32
CA ALA A 176 -26.11 13.29 -4.84
C ALA A 176 -27.09 13.71 -5.95
N ILE A 177 -26.63 13.83 -7.21
CA ILE A 177 -27.46 14.33 -8.32
C ILE A 177 -28.17 13.17 -9.07
N ARG A 178 -27.64 11.95 -9.04
CA ARG A 178 -28.29 10.79 -9.70
C ARG A 178 -29.47 10.18 -8.94
N ARG A 179 -29.60 10.38 -7.62
CA ARG A 179 -30.75 9.86 -6.85
C ARG A 179 -32.06 10.63 -7.06
N LYS A 180 -32.04 11.81 -7.68
CA LYS A 180 -33.25 12.59 -7.99
C LYS A 180 -33.81 12.37 -9.40
N LEU A 181 -33.11 11.65 -10.27
CA LEU A 181 -33.53 11.46 -11.68
C LEU A 181 -34.08 10.05 -12.01
N HIS A 182 -34.11 9.12 -11.05
CA HIS A 182 -34.62 7.75 -11.27
C HIS A 182 -35.99 7.44 -10.64
N ARG A 183 -36.74 8.45 -10.17
CA ARG A 183 -38.09 8.26 -9.60
C ARG A 183 -39.23 8.73 -10.51
N SER A 184 -39.04 8.69 -11.83
CA SER A 184 -40.15 8.81 -12.77
C SER A 184 -39.91 7.91 -13.98
N SER A 185 -40.97 7.19 -14.35
CA SER A 185 -41.16 6.40 -15.57
C SER A 185 -40.62 4.95 -15.61
N ARG A 186 -41.54 4.03 -15.29
CA ARG A 186 -41.82 2.81 -16.06
C ARG A 186 -43.34 2.78 -16.32
N PRO A 187 -43.89 2.03 -17.31
CA PRO A 187 -43.23 1.03 -18.17
C PRO A 187 -43.60 1.06 -19.67
N SER A 188 -42.83 0.39 -20.51
CA SER A 188 -43.29 -0.74 -21.35
C SER A 188 -42.15 -1.28 -22.25
N VAL A 189 -42.21 -2.60 -22.48
CA VAL A 189 -41.27 -3.55 -23.09
C VAL A 189 -41.87 -3.98 -24.46
N PRO A 190 -41.28 -4.79 -25.39
CA PRO A 190 -39.91 -5.29 -25.66
C PRO A 190 -39.43 -5.10 -27.14
N LEU A 191 -38.17 -5.43 -27.46
CA LEU A 191 -37.79 -6.51 -28.42
C LEU A 191 -36.29 -6.55 -28.79
N ARG A 192 -35.73 -7.76 -28.68
CA ARG A 192 -34.70 -8.44 -29.51
C ARG A 192 -33.29 -7.84 -29.72
N ARG A 193 -32.34 -8.45 -28.98
CA ARG A 193 -31.24 -9.34 -29.44
C ARG A 193 -30.46 -8.96 -30.72
N LYS A 194 -29.18 -8.57 -30.57
CA LYS A 194 -27.99 -9.31 -31.09
C LYS A 194 -26.66 -8.60 -30.79
N ASP A 195 -25.78 -9.33 -30.12
CA ASP A 195 -24.34 -9.49 -30.35
C ASP A 195 -23.51 -8.34 -30.95
N ARG A 196 -22.53 -7.87 -30.16
CA ARG A 196 -21.12 -7.87 -30.58
C ARG A 196 -20.18 -7.61 -29.41
N CYS A 197 -19.41 -8.62 -29.06
CA CYS A 197 -18.16 -8.48 -28.32
C CYS A 197 -17.14 -7.74 -29.19
N ALA A 198 -16.39 -6.82 -28.60
CA ALA A 198 -15.13 -6.32 -29.15
C ALA A 198 -14.07 -6.38 -28.05
N HIS A 199 -12.92 -6.92 -28.45
CA HIS A 199 -11.80 -7.34 -27.62
C HIS A 199 -11.08 -6.16 -26.94
N SER A 200 -10.95 -6.21 -25.61
CA SER A 200 -9.87 -5.55 -24.89
C SER A 200 -8.60 -6.39 -25.01
N GLY A 201 -7.59 -5.86 -25.71
CA GLY A 201 -6.26 -6.44 -25.72
C GLY A 201 -5.56 -6.23 -24.38
N PHE A 202 -5.27 -7.33 -23.70
CA PHE A 202 -4.21 -7.43 -22.69
C PHE A 202 -3.56 -8.80 -22.88
N THR A 203 -2.33 -8.82 -23.37
CA THR A 203 -1.52 -10.04 -23.51
C THR A 203 -0.82 -10.30 -22.18
N ALA A 204 -1.31 -11.27 -21.42
CA ALA A 204 -0.54 -11.88 -20.34
C ALA A 204 0.41 -12.92 -20.95
N VAL A 205 1.71 -12.75 -20.74
CA VAL A 205 2.71 -13.77 -21.05
C VAL A 205 2.70 -14.77 -19.90
N CYS A 206 2.03 -15.92 -20.10
CA CYS A 206 2.18 -17.09 -19.26
C CYS A 206 3.28 -17.98 -19.87
N THR A 207 4.41 -18.11 -19.20
CA THR A 207 5.33 -19.23 -19.42
C THR A 207 4.71 -20.47 -18.82
N ALA A 208 4.36 -21.43 -19.67
CA ALA A 208 3.98 -22.78 -19.24
C ALA A 208 5.01 -23.78 -19.77
N ASP A 209 5.37 -24.71 -18.89
CA ASP A 209 6.27 -25.82 -19.10
C ASP A 209 5.88 -26.74 -20.28
N VAL A 210 6.94 -27.26 -20.89
CA VAL A 210 7.15 -28.52 -21.63
C VAL A 210 5.94 -29.44 -21.89
N PRO A 211 5.80 -29.91 -23.14
CA PRO A 211 5.32 -31.27 -23.43
C PRO A 211 6.38 -32.10 -24.17
N GLY A 212 6.53 -33.37 -23.75
CA GLY A 212 7.54 -34.29 -24.28
C GLY A 212 7.13 -35.09 -25.53
N GLY A 213 8.11 -35.81 -26.11
CA GLY A 213 7.89 -37.10 -26.78
C GLY A 213 8.70 -37.41 -28.05
N ARG A 214 9.70 -38.32 -27.92
CA ARG A 214 10.26 -39.33 -28.88
C ARG A 214 10.94 -38.85 -30.20
N ALA A 215 12.02 -39.44 -30.75
CA ALA A 215 12.98 -40.51 -30.38
C ALA A 215 14.16 -40.57 -31.40
N VAL A 216 15.40 -40.89 -30.92
CA VAL A 216 16.46 -41.80 -31.50
C VAL A 216 17.30 -41.31 -32.72
N PRO A 217 18.54 -41.79 -33.03
CA PRO A 217 19.58 -42.60 -32.31
C PRO A 217 21.00 -41.97 -32.27
N GLY A 218 21.90 -42.54 -31.45
CA GLY A 218 23.30 -42.76 -31.85
C GLY A 218 24.40 -42.46 -30.83
N THR A 219 25.23 -43.47 -30.54
CA THR A 219 26.61 -43.45 -30.01
C THR A 219 26.82 -42.84 -28.61
N GLU A 220 27.54 -43.40 -27.65
CA GLU A 220 28.34 -44.62 -27.48
C GLU A 220 28.62 -44.71 -25.96
N ILE A 221 28.70 -45.92 -25.41
CA ILE A 221 29.06 -46.18 -24.01
C ILE A 221 30.59 -46.15 -23.88
N PRO A 222 31.14 -45.69 -22.74
CA PRO A 222 32.13 -46.52 -22.07
C PRO A 222 31.77 -46.84 -20.62
N LYS A 223 32.05 -48.10 -20.28
CA LYS A 223 31.88 -48.76 -18.98
C LYS A 223 32.97 -48.38 -17.98
N GLY A 224 32.53 -48.16 -16.74
CA GLY A 224 33.14 -48.70 -15.51
C GLY A 224 34.19 -47.85 -14.77
N PRO A 225 34.62 -48.26 -13.56
CA PRO A 225 34.10 -49.35 -12.72
C PRO A 225 33.60 -48.90 -11.33
N ALA A 226 32.79 -49.76 -10.72
CA ALA A 226 32.50 -49.77 -9.30
C ALA A 226 33.46 -50.72 -8.57
N ALA A 227 34.03 -50.28 -7.45
CA ALA A 227 34.64 -51.06 -6.36
C ALA A 227 34.94 -50.04 -5.23
N ALA A 228 34.75 -50.28 -3.93
CA ALA A 228 34.27 -51.42 -3.18
C ALA A 228 33.75 -50.90 -1.82
N ALA A 229 32.88 -51.68 -1.18
CA ALA A 229 32.39 -51.46 0.18
C ALA A 229 33.47 -51.75 1.23
N ARG A 230 33.46 -50.98 2.32
CA ARG A 230 33.31 -51.48 3.71
C ARG A 230 33.16 -50.31 4.68
#